data_AF-Q8YIZ0-F1
#
_entry.id   AF-Q8YIZ0-F1
#
_cell.length_a   1.000
_cell.length_b   1.000
_cell.length_c   1.000
_cell.angle_alpha   90.00
_cell.angle_beta   90.00
_cell.angle_gamma   90.00
#
_symmetry.space_group_name_H-M   'P 1'
#
loop_
_entity.id
_entity.type
_entity.pdbx_description
1 polymer ?
#
loop_
_entity_poly.entity_id
_entity_poly.type
_entity_poly.pdbx_seq_one_letter_code
_entity_poly.pdbx_strand_id
1 'polypeptide(L)' 'MAIESHLATLEKKHGALEEEISEAMASPAMDDLHIASLKRKKLVLKEQIEKLKSQVTRH' A
#
# COMPACT_ATOMS: atom_id res chain seq x y z
N MET A 1 6.81 16.64 -11.46
CA MET A 1 7.15 15.49 -12.33
C MET A 1 8.39 14.74 -11.80
N ALA A 2 8.52 13.44 -12.07
CA ALA A 2 9.25 12.41 -11.29
C ALA A 2 8.59 12.03 -9.94
N ILE A 3 8.40 12.98 -9.02
CA ILE A 3 7.78 12.69 -7.70
C ILE A 3 6.31 12.26 -7.86
N GLU A 4 5.54 12.92 -8.73
CA GLU A 4 4.14 12.55 -9.02
C GLU A 4 4.01 11.17 -9.66
N SER A 5 4.96 10.78 -10.53
CA SER A 5 4.99 9.44 -11.14
C SER A 5 5.34 8.37 -10.10
N HIS A 6 6.26 8.67 -9.18
CA HIS A 6 6.55 7.80 -8.06
C HIS A 6 5.34 7.64 -7.12
N LEU A 7 4.65 8.74 -6.81
CA LEU A 7 3.43 8.72 -6.01
C LEU A 7 2.34 7.86 -6.65
N ALA A 8 2.05 8.05 -7.94
CA ALA A 8 1.08 7.23 -8.66
C ALA A 8 1.44 5.73 -8.67
N THR A 9 2.74 5.41 -8.76
CA THR A 9 3.21 4.03 -8.68
C THR A 9 3.00 3.44 -7.29
N LEU A 10 3.27 4.20 -6.22
CA LEU A 10 3.04 3.76 -4.85
C LEU A 10 1.54 3.58 -4.56
N GLU A 11 0.69 4.49 -5.03
CA GLU A 11 -0.78 4.38 -4.89
C GLU A 11 -1.31 3.14 -5.62
N LYS A 12 -0.82 2.86 -6.83
CA LYS A 12 -1.18 1.63 -7.56
C LYS A 12 -0.77 0.36 -6.80
N LYS A 13 0.44 0.34 -6.22
CA LYS A 13 0.92 -0.78 -5.39
C LYS A 13 0.09 -0.94 -4.12
N HIS A 14 -0.33 0.16 -3.50
CA HIS A 14 -1.19 0.13 -2.32
C HIS A 14 -2.56 -0.49 -2.66
N GLY A 15 -3.18 -0.08 -3.77
CA GLY A 15 -4.44 -0.65 -4.23
C GLY A 15 -4.35 -2.16 -4.50
N ALA A 16 -3.30 -2.61 -5.18
CA ALA A 16 -3.07 -4.05 -5.41
C ALA A 16 -2.93 -4.84 -4.10
N LEU A 17 -2.22 -4.29 -3.11
CA LEU A 17 -2.10 -4.89 -1.78
C LEU A 17 -3.44 -4.94 -1.02
N GLU A 18 -4.34 -3.97 -1.23
CA GLU A 18 -5.68 -4.02 -0.65
C GLU A 18 -6.52 -5.15 -1.22
N GLU A 19 -6.46 -5.34 -2.54
CA GLU A 19 -7.14 -6.43 -3.23
C GLU A 19 -6.61 -7.79 -2.76
N GLU A 20 -5.28 -7.96 -2.69
CA GLU A 20 -4.62 -9.18 -2.20
C GLU A 20 -4.99 -9.48 -0.74
N ILE A 21 -5.07 -8.46 0.13
CA ILE A 21 -5.55 -8.64 1.52
C ILE A 21 -7.01 -9.07 1.55
N SER A 22 -7.85 -8.48 0.70
CA SER A 22 -9.28 -8.77 0.68
C SER A 22 -9.55 -10.19 0.19
N GLU A 23 -8.83 -10.64 -0.83
CA GLU A 23 -8.85 -12.02 -1.31
C GLU A 23 -8.34 -13.00 -0.25
N ALA A 24 -7.20 -12.68 0.38
CA ALA A 24 -6.64 -13.50 1.45
C ALA A 24 -7.60 -13.62 2.65
N MET A 25 -8.28 -12.53 3.04
CA MET A 25 -9.28 -12.54 4.10
C MET A 25 -10.57 -13.27 3.72
N ALA A 26 -10.92 -13.32 2.43
CA ALA A 26 -12.08 -14.07 1.94
C ALA A 26 -11.83 -15.59 1.90
N SER A 27 -10.56 -16.02 1.92
CA SER A 27 -10.19 -17.43 1.93
C SER A 27 -10.06 -17.97 3.37
N PRO A 28 -10.92 -18.88 3.82
CA PRO A 28 -10.92 -19.40 5.19
C PRO A 28 -9.72 -20.31 5.52
N ALA A 29 -8.92 -20.70 4.53
CA ALA A 29 -7.70 -21.50 4.69
C ALA A 29 -6.42 -20.65 4.64
N MET A 30 -6.54 -19.32 4.50
CA MET A 30 -5.39 -18.44 4.36
C MET A 30 -4.74 -18.14 5.70
N ASP A 31 -3.42 -18.19 5.74
CA ASP A 31 -2.63 -18.01 6.95
C ASP A 31 -2.76 -16.57 7.48
N ASP A 32 -3.20 -16.42 8.73
CA ASP A 32 -3.27 -15.13 9.43
C ASP A 32 -1.93 -14.40 9.45
N LEU A 33 -0.81 -15.13 9.47
CA LEU A 33 0.54 -14.53 9.37
C LEU A 33 0.77 -13.88 8.00
N HIS A 34 0.22 -14.47 6.93
CA HIS A 34 0.29 -13.90 5.60
C HIS A 34 -0.50 -12.60 5.52
N ILE A 35 -1.75 -12.59 6.03
CA ILE A 35 -2.60 -11.39 6.09
C ILE A 35 -1.92 -10.30 6.94
N ALA A 36 -1.32 -10.65 8.07
CA ALA A 36 -0.58 -9.71 8.91
C ALA A 36 0.63 -9.10 8.18
N SER A 37 1.37 -9.90 7.41
CA SER A 37 2.49 -9.43 6.58
C SER A 37 2.02 -8.46 5.50
N LEU A 38 0.94 -8.78 4.79
CA LEU A 38 0.35 -7.89 3.77
C LEU A 38 -0.13 -6.56 4.38
N LYS A 39 -0.81 -6.60 5.53
CA LYS A 39 -1.24 -5.40 6.26
C LYS A 39 -0.05 -4.53 6.69
N ARG A 40 1.06 -5.13 7.12
CA ARG A 40 2.31 -4.39 7.42
C ARG A 40 2.89 -3.73 6.17
N LYS A 41 2.96 -4.45 5.04
CA LYS A 41 3.41 -3.88 3.75
C LYS A 41 2.52 -2.72 3.31
N LYS A 42 1.20 -2.85 3.44
CA LYS A 42 0.23 -1.78 3.16
C LYS A 42 0.48 -0.55 4.03
N LEU A 43 0.70 -0.73 5.34
CA LEU A 43 1.00 0.37 6.26
C LEU A 43 2.27 1.13 5.84
N VAL A 44 3.33 0.40 5.52
CA VAL A 44 4.61 0.99 5.06
C VAL A 44 4.45 1.76 3.75
N LEU A 45 3.66 1.25 2.80
CA LEU A 45 3.35 1.99 1.56
C LEU A 45 2.54 3.25 1.84
N LYS A 46 1.55 3.18 2.74
CA LYS A 46 0.77 4.34 3.14
C LYS A 46 1.66 5.43 3.73
N GLU A 47 2.59 5.08 4.63
CA GLU A 47 3.54 6.05 5.19
C GLU A 47 4.44 6.68 4.12
N GLN A 48 4.91 5.88 3.14
CA GLN A 48 5.69 6.41 2.02
C GLN A 48 4.86 7.38 1.17
N ILE A 49 3.61 7.04 0.86
CA ILE A 49 2.67 7.89 0.12
C ILE A 49 2.43 9.20 0.88
N GLU A 50 2.15 9.16 2.18
CA GLU A 50 1.92 10.36 2.99
C GLU A 50 3.17 11.24 3.06
N LYS A 51 4.35 10.63 3.24
CA LYS A 51 5.63 11.33 3.25
C LYS A 51 5.93 11.99 1.90
N LEU A 52 5.60 11.35 0.79
CA LEU A 52 5.73 11.94 -0.55
C LEU A 52 4.68 13.03 -0.80
N LYS A 53 3.41 12.81 -0.45
CA LYS A 53 2.35 13.81 -0.58
C LYS A 53 2.70 15.08 0.18
N SER A 54 3.18 14.96 1.42
CA SER A 54 3.63 16.10 2.22
C SER A 54 4.75 16.91 1.55
N GLN A 55 5.65 16.26 0.81
CA GLN A 55 6.72 16.92 0.07
C GLN A 55 6.18 17.62 -1.20
N VAL A 56 5.20 17.03 -1.88
CA VAL A 56 4.57 17.63 -3.07
C VAL A 56 3.74 18.86 -2.70
N THR A 57 2.95 18.82 -1.62
CA THR A 57 2.07 19.92 -1.21
C THR A 57 2.81 21.14 -0.65
N ARG A 58 4.08 21.01 -0.27
CA ARG A 58 4.90 22.11 0.27
C ARG A 58 5.61 22.97 -0.79
N HIS A 59 5.42 22.67 -2.07
CA HIS A 59 6.10 23.33 -3.18
C HIS A 59 5.22 24.33 -3.93
#